data_AF-A0A6M3L6X6-F1
#
_entry.id   AF-A0A6M3L6X6-F1
#
_cell.length_a   1.000
_cell.length_b   1.000
_cell.length_c   1.000
_cell.angle_alpha   90.00
_cell.angle_beta   90.00
_cell.angle_gamma   90.00
#
_symmetry.space_group_name_H-M   'P 1'
#
loop_
_entity.id
_entity.type
_entity.pdbx_description
1 polymer ?
#
loop_
_entity_poly.entity_id
_entity_poly.type
_entity_poly.pdbx_seq_one_letter_code
_entity_poly.pdbx_strand_id
1 'polypeptide(L)'
;MDGKTLLYRLRNLLDEHSSGTWLDPRTSYAFLWEAAKQFASRAACLTGSQQFVTVADQENYVLNADFLRLFLMDRDNEYYIKFSSDNGDSFIKFRDFEDIRNSNYTRTVDIKQTSITTTATTLQDTGQDFSDWAVTPSSSSDEALYKVTVTNTIGGSFWAYLGAYSTTTNANDTVAVYSDKSLSSTGWNGGTPSGTASYYKIENVSSQRVPSYFTIRDRQSLYTQITGTATSTGAATGGECTLTDTSATFITSEFANPGDTVHNTTDGSDGMVLSISADTAAKVALFGGTANDWTSADAYVIQPQGRLEIVLDPPPSKSNDIVRVEYIARPNPVYSDYGIYRFRQSNAMEAVIKYAAWLYKYRDAEPNFGDKLYMFFDNAVRQEHSNLRPFVKRRGFTVNFKKRR
;
A
#
# COMPACT_ATOMS: atom_id res chain seq x y z
N MET A 1 3.20 0.84 -28.96
CA MET A 1 2.48 -0.31 -29.58
C MET A 1 1.13 -0.34 -28.91
N ASP A 2 0.05 -0.35 -29.70
CA ASP A 2 -1.31 -0.43 -29.16
C ASP A 2 -1.65 -1.89 -28.74
N GLY A 3 -2.72 -2.06 -27.98
CA GLY A 3 -3.12 -3.35 -27.43
C GLY A 3 -3.43 -4.38 -28.49
N LYS A 4 -4.05 -3.97 -29.61
CA LYS A 4 -4.31 -4.85 -30.75
C LYS A 4 -3.01 -5.39 -31.37
N THR A 5 -2.01 -4.53 -31.55
CA THR A 5 -0.70 -4.96 -32.08
C THR A 5 0.04 -5.84 -31.07
N LEU A 6 -0.07 -5.55 -29.76
CA LEU A 6 0.50 -6.40 -28.71
C LEU A 6 -0.07 -7.83 -28.75
N LEU A 7 -1.39 -7.96 -28.84
CA LEU A 7 -2.07 -9.27 -28.97
C LEU A 7 -1.66 -10.00 -30.26
N TYR A 8 -1.65 -9.30 -31.38
CA TYR A 8 -1.25 -9.88 -32.67
C TYR A 8 0.17 -10.45 -32.63
N ARG A 9 1.13 -9.69 -32.08
CA ARG A 9 2.51 -10.17 -31.94
C ARG A 9 2.65 -11.31 -30.95
N LEU A 10 1.90 -11.28 -29.84
CA LEU A 10 1.88 -12.37 -28.88
C LEU A 10 1.41 -13.68 -29.53
N ARG A 11 0.31 -13.64 -30.29
CA ARG A 11 -0.22 -14.78 -31.05
C ARG A 11 0.79 -15.32 -32.05
N ASN A 12 1.39 -14.45 -32.86
CA ASN A 12 2.43 -14.85 -33.80
C ASN A 12 3.65 -15.50 -33.11
N LEU A 13 4.05 -14.98 -31.94
CA LEU A 13 5.18 -15.54 -31.19
C LEU A 13 4.87 -16.93 -30.62
N LEU A 14 3.60 -17.19 -30.30
CA LEU A 14 3.11 -18.47 -29.79
C LEU A 14 2.65 -19.42 -30.92
N ASP A 15 2.80 -19.02 -32.18
CA ASP A 15 2.37 -19.76 -33.37
C ASP A 15 0.86 -20.09 -33.36
N GLU A 16 0.03 -19.17 -32.83
CA GLU A 16 -1.42 -19.32 -32.84
C GLU A 16 -2.06 -18.49 -33.96
N HIS A 17 -2.96 -19.14 -34.71
CA HIS A 17 -3.77 -18.47 -35.72
C HIS A 17 -4.72 -17.42 -35.10
N SER A 18 -5.11 -16.40 -35.87
CA SER A 18 -6.01 -15.33 -35.39
C SER A 18 -7.41 -15.81 -34.97
N SER A 19 -7.78 -17.02 -35.38
CA SER A 19 -9.04 -17.71 -35.04
C SER A 19 -8.84 -18.88 -34.07
N GLY A 20 -7.65 -19.02 -33.49
CA GLY A 20 -7.40 -20.02 -32.46
C GLY A 20 -8.23 -19.73 -31.22
N THR A 21 -8.64 -20.79 -30.53
CA THR A 21 -9.40 -20.72 -29.27
C THR A 21 -8.51 -20.92 -28.04
N TRP A 22 -7.21 -21.12 -28.24
CA TRP A 22 -6.28 -21.43 -27.17
C TRP A 22 -5.84 -20.17 -26.42
N LEU A 23 -5.70 -19.02 -27.10
CA LEU A 23 -5.53 -17.71 -26.47
C LEU A 23 -6.85 -16.95 -26.41
N ASP A 24 -7.46 -16.96 -25.23
CA ASP A 24 -8.54 -16.03 -24.94
C ASP A 24 -7.99 -14.59 -24.75
N PRO A 25 -8.68 -13.55 -25.25
CA PRO A 25 -8.22 -12.16 -25.14
C PRO A 25 -8.02 -11.69 -23.69
N ARG A 26 -8.87 -12.12 -22.75
CA ARG A 26 -8.83 -11.69 -21.35
C ARG A 26 -7.53 -12.16 -20.68
N THR A 27 -7.19 -13.44 -20.80
CA THR A 27 -5.92 -13.99 -20.27
C THR A 27 -4.72 -13.39 -20.99
N SER A 28 -4.81 -13.16 -22.30
CA SER A 28 -3.72 -12.56 -23.07
C SER A 28 -3.38 -11.15 -22.57
N TYR A 29 -4.39 -10.32 -22.35
CA TYR A 29 -4.21 -8.99 -21.75
C TYR A 29 -3.72 -9.07 -20.30
N ALA A 30 -4.19 -10.04 -19.52
CA ALA A 30 -3.71 -10.26 -18.15
C ALA A 30 -2.20 -10.57 -18.10
N PHE A 31 -1.72 -11.45 -18.98
CA PHE A 31 -0.30 -11.78 -19.05
C PHE A 31 0.54 -10.63 -19.61
N LEU A 32 0.02 -9.87 -20.57
CA LEU A 32 0.68 -8.65 -21.05
C LEU A 32 0.79 -7.59 -19.95
N TRP A 33 -0.25 -7.43 -19.13
CA TRP A 33 -0.22 -6.50 -18.00
C TRP A 33 0.71 -6.97 -16.90
N GLU A 34 0.70 -8.26 -16.55
CA GLU A 34 1.69 -8.83 -15.62
C GLU A 34 3.12 -8.62 -16.11
N ALA A 35 3.38 -8.91 -17.38
CA ALA A 35 4.67 -8.64 -18.02
C ALA A 35 5.08 -7.16 -17.93
N ALA A 36 4.14 -6.24 -18.17
CA ALA A 36 4.38 -4.80 -18.08
C ALA A 36 4.67 -4.36 -16.64
N LYS A 37 3.97 -4.91 -15.63
CA LYS A 37 4.25 -4.66 -14.20
C LYS A 37 5.66 -5.12 -13.83
N GLN A 38 6.04 -6.33 -14.24
CA GLN A 38 7.37 -6.87 -13.99
C GLN A 38 8.46 -6.06 -14.68
N PHE A 39 8.23 -5.63 -15.93
CA PHE A 39 9.16 -4.77 -16.65
C PHE A 39 9.33 -3.42 -15.92
N ALA A 40 8.22 -2.73 -15.61
CA ALA A 40 8.23 -1.45 -14.92
C ALA A 40 8.92 -1.52 -13.56
N SER A 41 8.57 -2.55 -12.76
CA SER A 41 9.16 -2.80 -11.46
C SER A 41 10.68 -2.94 -11.57
N ARG A 42 11.17 -3.90 -12.37
CA ARG A 42 12.60 -4.23 -12.41
C ARG A 42 13.44 -3.17 -13.13
N ALA A 43 12.91 -2.57 -14.20
CA ALA A 43 13.60 -1.54 -14.96
C ALA A 43 13.56 -0.17 -14.27
N ALA A 44 12.61 0.06 -13.35
CA ALA A 44 12.35 1.36 -12.72
C ALA A 44 12.05 2.47 -13.74
N CYS A 45 11.37 2.12 -14.85
CA CYS A 45 11.15 3.03 -15.98
C CYS A 45 9.88 3.88 -15.88
N LEU A 46 8.96 3.54 -14.97
CA LEU A 46 7.79 4.34 -14.63
C LEU A 46 7.90 4.78 -13.17
N THR A 47 7.90 6.08 -12.94
CA THR A 47 7.97 6.67 -11.61
C THR A 47 6.74 7.52 -11.34
N GLY A 48 6.25 7.48 -10.10
CA GLY A 48 5.19 8.33 -9.57
C GLY A 48 5.63 9.01 -8.28
N SER A 49 4.86 10.02 -7.88
CA SER A 49 5.08 10.79 -6.66
C SER A 49 3.73 10.95 -5.98
N GLN A 50 3.65 10.67 -4.68
CA GLN A 50 2.47 10.89 -3.85
C GLN A 50 2.83 11.79 -2.69
N GLN A 51 1.89 12.66 -2.31
CA GLN A 51 2.03 13.54 -1.16
C GLN A 51 0.90 13.29 -0.17
N PHE A 52 1.27 13.26 1.10
CA PHE A 52 0.35 13.23 2.22
C PHE A 52 0.54 14.48 3.05
N VAL A 53 -0.57 15.03 3.52
CA VAL A 53 -0.56 16.04 4.58
C VAL A 53 -0.68 15.28 5.90
N THR A 54 0.28 15.46 6.81
CA THR A 54 0.25 14.78 8.10
C THR A 54 -0.95 15.23 8.91
N VAL A 55 -1.48 14.30 9.70
CA VAL A 55 -2.41 14.58 10.79
C VAL A 55 -1.73 14.16 12.08
N ALA A 56 -1.82 15.00 13.11
CA ALA A 56 -1.25 14.69 14.42
C ALA A 56 -1.72 13.31 14.92
N ASP A 57 -0.78 12.52 15.41
CA ASP A 57 -0.97 11.15 15.92
C ASP A 57 -1.47 10.12 14.89
N GLN A 58 -1.57 10.48 13.60
CA GLN A 58 -1.90 9.52 12.54
C GLN A 58 -0.64 8.85 11.99
N GLU A 59 -0.52 7.54 12.23
CA GLU A 59 0.61 6.73 11.76
C GLU A 59 0.42 6.22 10.31
N ASN A 60 -0.81 5.89 9.90
CA ASN A 60 -1.10 5.15 8.66
C ASN A 60 -1.56 6.09 7.52
N TYR A 61 -0.98 5.94 6.32
CA TYR A 61 -1.41 6.67 5.13
C TYR A 61 -1.46 5.74 3.90
N VAL A 62 -2.57 5.76 3.16
CA VAL A 62 -2.82 4.84 2.04
C VAL A 62 -2.01 5.24 0.81
N LEU A 63 -1.23 4.31 0.26
CA LEU A 63 -0.49 4.53 -0.98
C LEU A 63 -1.41 4.43 -2.21
N ASN A 64 -1.04 5.12 -3.28
CA ASN A 64 -1.75 5.07 -4.55
C ASN A 64 -1.86 3.63 -5.09
N ALA A 65 -2.94 3.37 -5.84
CA ALA A 65 -3.22 2.06 -6.44
C ALA A 65 -2.14 1.55 -7.41
N ASP A 66 -1.37 2.47 -7.96
CA ASP A 66 -0.27 2.20 -8.87
C ASP A 66 1.07 2.04 -8.16
N PHE A 67 1.15 2.10 -6.84
CA PHE A 67 2.40 1.83 -6.13
C PHE A 67 2.89 0.39 -6.38
N LEU A 68 4.14 0.23 -6.85
CA LEU A 68 4.80 -1.08 -6.93
C LEU A 68 5.91 -1.24 -5.88
N ARG A 69 6.82 -0.27 -5.79
CA ARG A 69 7.92 -0.26 -4.82
C ARG A 69 8.52 1.13 -4.67
N LEU A 70 9.28 1.34 -3.60
CA LEU A 70 10.04 2.56 -3.37
C LEU A 70 11.09 2.79 -4.46
N PHE A 71 11.33 4.06 -4.79
CA PHE A 71 12.26 4.45 -5.85
C PHE A 71 13.59 4.98 -5.32
N LEU A 72 13.57 5.79 -4.26
CA LEU A 72 14.77 6.48 -3.76
C LEU A 72 15.51 5.63 -2.73
N MET A 73 16.82 5.51 -2.94
CA MET A 73 17.76 4.87 -2.02
C MET A 73 18.92 5.83 -1.73
N ASP A 74 19.46 5.78 -0.53
CA ASP A 74 20.66 6.53 -0.15
C ASP A 74 21.95 5.84 -0.63
N ARG A 75 23.11 6.29 -0.12
CA ARG A 75 24.42 5.72 -0.49
C ARG A 75 24.65 4.33 0.10
N ASP A 76 23.95 4.00 1.17
CA ASP A 76 24.03 2.73 1.88
C ASP A 76 23.02 1.72 1.32
N ASN A 77 22.26 2.12 0.29
CA ASN A 77 21.14 1.39 -0.33
C ASN A 77 19.92 1.25 0.59
N GLU A 78 19.76 2.14 1.56
CA GLU A 78 18.56 2.21 2.38
C GLU A 78 17.51 3.09 1.70
N TYR A 79 16.26 2.62 1.68
CA TYR A 79 15.17 3.42 1.14
C TYR A 79 14.86 4.59 2.08
N TYR A 80 14.50 5.73 1.50
CA TYR A 80 14.08 6.90 2.26
C TYR A 80 12.92 7.64 1.58
N ILE A 81 12.14 8.36 2.39
CA ILE A 81 11.11 9.31 1.93
C ILE A 81 11.47 10.72 2.38
N LYS A 82 10.89 11.73 1.73
CA LYS A 82 11.11 13.13 2.10
C LYS A 82 9.97 13.60 3.01
N PHE A 83 10.33 14.20 4.15
CA PHE A 83 9.42 14.86 5.08
C PHE A 83 9.72 16.36 5.11
N SER A 84 8.77 17.19 4.72
CA SER A 84 8.90 18.64 4.67
C SER A 84 8.09 19.27 5.81
N SER A 85 8.77 19.99 6.69
CA SER A 85 8.17 20.72 7.82
C SER A 85 8.48 22.21 7.75
N ASP A 86 7.91 23.01 8.66
CA ASP A 86 8.28 24.41 8.84
C ASP A 86 9.75 24.63 9.27
N ASN A 87 10.46 23.59 9.75
CA ASN A 87 11.90 23.67 10.06
C ASN A 87 12.78 23.17 8.90
N GLY A 88 12.20 22.91 7.73
CA GLY A 88 12.89 22.39 6.55
C GLY A 88 12.64 20.91 6.29
N ASP A 89 13.46 20.37 5.40
CA ASP A 89 13.34 19.02 4.87
C ASP A 89 14.16 18.01 5.67
N SER A 90 13.57 16.87 5.97
CA SER A 90 14.19 15.70 6.57
C SER A 90 14.00 14.47 5.69
N PHE A 91 14.87 13.48 5.85
CA PHE A 91 14.77 12.20 5.14
C PHE A 91 14.55 11.09 6.15
N ILE A 92 13.39 10.46 6.08
CA ILE A 92 12.99 9.38 7.00
C ILE A 92 13.40 8.06 6.36
N LYS A 93 14.03 7.17 7.12
CA LYS A 93 14.58 5.92 6.62
C LYS A 93 13.59 4.77 6.75
N PHE A 94 13.65 3.84 5.80
CA PHE A 94 12.86 2.64 5.83
C PHE A 94 13.33 1.72 6.95
N ARG A 95 12.38 1.04 7.59
CA ARG A 95 12.64 -0.03 8.55
C ARG A 95 11.59 -1.12 8.38
N ASP A 96 11.96 -2.36 8.65
CA ASP A 96 11.00 -3.46 8.59
C ASP A 96 9.90 -3.28 9.65
N PHE A 97 8.66 -3.64 9.32
CA PHE A 97 7.52 -3.47 10.23
C PHE A 97 7.70 -4.24 11.53
N GLU A 98 8.30 -5.43 11.46
CA GLU A 98 8.61 -6.25 12.63
C GLU A 98 9.60 -5.55 13.57
N ASP A 99 10.59 -4.83 13.03
CA ASP A 99 11.55 -4.09 13.83
C ASP A 99 10.93 -2.85 14.49
N ILE A 100 10.07 -2.12 13.76
CA ILE A 100 9.27 -1.03 14.33
C ILE A 100 8.39 -1.55 15.46
N ARG A 101 7.68 -2.65 15.19
CA ARG A 101 6.80 -3.30 16.15
C ARG A 101 7.56 -3.74 17.40
N ASN A 102 8.74 -4.34 17.23
CA ASN A 102 9.59 -4.77 18.33
C ASN A 102 10.20 -3.58 19.10
N SER A 103 10.50 -2.45 18.44
CA SER A 103 10.94 -1.24 19.16
C SER A 103 9.82 -0.56 19.94
N ASN A 104 8.59 -0.62 19.42
CA ASN A 104 7.42 -0.01 20.08
C ASN A 104 6.85 -0.89 21.20
N TYR A 105 7.04 -2.21 21.11
CA TYR A 105 6.71 -3.12 22.19
C TYR A 105 7.81 -3.15 23.22
N THR A 106 7.60 -2.38 24.28
CA THR A 106 8.49 -2.40 25.44
C THR A 106 8.42 -3.75 26.17
N ARG A 107 7.24 -4.40 26.23
CA ARG A 107 7.07 -5.71 26.88
C ARG A 107 5.66 -6.30 26.64
N THR A 108 5.57 -7.58 26.26
CA THR A 108 4.40 -8.40 26.60
C THR A 108 4.74 -9.13 27.88
N VAL A 109 4.06 -8.81 28.98
CA VAL A 109 4.25 -9.52 30.25
C VAL A 109 3.19 -10.60 30.30
N ASP A 110 3.59 -11.84 30.00
CA ASP A 110 2.83 -13.01 30.46
C ASP A 110 2.79 -12.91 31.98
N ILE A 111 1.59 -12.78 32.55
CA ILE A 111 1.40 -12.59 33.97
C ILE A 111 2.01 -13.80 34.70
N LYS A 112 3.19 -13.63 35.29
CA LYS A 112 3.79 -14.64 36.17
C LYS A 112 3.33 -14.50 37.63
N GLN A 113 2.32 -13.67 37.90
CA GLN A 113 1.89 -13.28 39.25
C GLN A 113 0.37 -13.23 39.47
N THR A 114 -0.02 -13.22 40.74
CA THR A 114 -1.28 -13.76 41.26
C THR A 114 -2.54 -12.92 41.06
N SER A 115 -2.45 -11.61 40.74
CA SER A 115 -3.64 -10.77 40.52
C SER A 115 -3.34 -9.41 39.88
N ILE A 116 -4.04 -9.08 38.79
CA ILE A 116 -4.21 -7.70 38.30
C ILE A 116 -5.54 -7.17 38.85
N THR A 117 -5.51 -5.94 39.38
CA THR A 117 -6.72 -5.21 39.76
C THR A 117 -6.87 -3.99 38.88
N THR A 118 -7.98 -3.91 38.14
CA THR A 118 -8.38 -2.71 37.39
C THR A 118 -9.52 -2.01 38.10
N THR A 119 -9.41 -0.71 38.31
CA THR A 119 -10.55 0.14 38.72
C THR A 119 -10.98 1.02 37.55
N ALA A 120 -11.97 1.89 37.75
CA ALA A 120 -12.37 2.86 36.74
C ALA A 120 -11.23 3.80 36.32
N THR A 121 -10.24 4.05 37.19
CA THR A 121 -9.20 5.07 36.97
C THR A 121 -7.78 4.58 37.22
N THR A 122 -7.60 3.31 37.62
CA THR A 122 -6.27 2.75 37.89
C THR A 122 -6.09 1.34 37.36
N LEU A 123 -4.82 1.00 37.10
CA LEU A 123 -4.32 -0.35 36.92
C LEU A 123 -3.33 -0.65 38.06
N GLN A 124 -3.49 -1.79 38.71
CA GLN A 124 -2.58 -2.26 39.75
C GLN A 124 -2.09 -3.68 39.41
N ASP A 125 -0.78 -3.88 39.51
CA ASP A 125 -0.12 -5.16 39.31
C ASP A 125 0.85 -5.40 40.48
N THR A 126 0.71 -6.55 41.16
CA THR A 126 1.39 -6.89 42.43
C THR A 126 2.85 -7.32 42.25
N GLY A 127 3.40 -7.24 41.05
CA GLY A 127 4.86 -7.27 40.91
C GLY A 127 5.36 -6.86 39.55
N GLN A 128 4.63 -5.95 38.92
CA GLN A 128 5.22 -5.00 38.00
C GLN A 128 5.60 -3.76 38.80
N ASP A 129 6.88 -3.37 38.70
CA ASP A 129 7.34 -2.05 39.10
C ASP A 129 6.99 -1.10 37.94
N PHE A 130 6.20 -0.05 38.17
CA PHE A 130 5.88 0.93 37.12
C PHE A 130 6.84 2.14 37.15
N SER A 131 7.77 2.19 38.11
CA SER A 131 8.73 3.29 38.26
C SER A 131 9.89 3.25 37.25
N ASP A 132 10.17 2.07 36.68
CA ASP A 132 11.12 1.90 35.58
C ASP A 132 10.55 2.40 34.24
N TRP A 133 9.24 2.65 34.17
CA TRP A 133 8.62 3.25 33.00
C TRP A 133 8.61 4.76 33.16
N ALA A 134 8.92 5.46 32.07
CA ALA A 134 8.81 6.92 32.01
C ALA A 134 7.33 7.38 31.98
N VAL A 135 6.45 6.80 32.81
CA VAL A 135 5.02 7.13 32.88
C VAL A 135 4.76 8.40 33.70
N THR A 136 5.79 9.05 34.24
CA THR A 136 5.65 10.39 34.83
C THR A 136 5.84 11.44 33.74
N PRO A 137 4.75 11.99 33.19
CA PRO A 137 4.85 13.25 32.46
C PRO A 137 5.56 14.26 33.36
N SER A 138 6.65 14.86 32.87
CA SER A 138 7.43 15.89 33.55
C SER A 138 6.62 17.17 33.81
N SER A 139 5.49 17.32 33.12
CA SER A 139 4.53 18.41 33.28
C SER A 139 3.09 17.97 32.98
N SER A 140 2.10 18.70 33.47
CA SER A 140 0.67 18.45 33.19
C SER A 140 0.25 18.69 31.73
N SER A 141 1.18 19.08 30.86
CA SER A 141 0.98 19.22 29.41
C SER A 141 1.61 18.10 28.59
N ASP A 142 2.25 17.13 29.24
CA ASP A 142 2.92 16.05 28.52
C ASP A 142 1.90 14.97 28.16
N GLU A 143 1.98 14.50 26.93
CA GLU A 143 1.20 13.38 26.43
C GLU A 143 1.66 12.05 27.07
N ALA A 144 0.73 11.10 27.13
CA ALA A 144 1.06 9.73 27.52
C ALA A 144 2.12 9.13 26.59
N LEU A 145 3.17 8.55 27.18
CA LEU A 145 4.18 7.80 26.42
C LEU A 145 3.77 6.35 26.17
N TYR A 146 2.88 5.81 27.00
CA TYR A 146 2.50 4.41 26.97
C TYR A 146 0.98 4.24 26.94
N LYS A 147 0.55 3.25 26.16
CA LYS A 147 -0.80 2.72 26.14
C LYS A 147 -0.78 1.30 26.70
N VAL A 148 -1.69 1.00 27.60
CA VAL A 148 -1.95 -0.35 28.10
C VAL A 148 -3.21 -0.91 27.45
N THR A 149 -3.14 -2.17 27.03
CA THR A 149 -4.31 -2.97 26.62
C THR A 149 -4.43 -4.16 27.55
N VAL A 150 -5.55 -4.28 28.27
CA VAL A 150 -5.85 -5.40 29.16
C VAL A 150 -6.83 -6.34 28.47
N THR A 151 -6.51 -7.63 28.44
CA THR A 151 -7.41 -8.68 27.94
C THR A 151 -7.87 -9.54 29.10
N ASN A 152 -9.17 -9.75 29.24
CA ASN A 152 -9.73 -10.57 30.31
C ASN A 152 -9.89 -12.04 29.89
N THR A 153 -10.22 -12.91 30.85
CA THR A 153 -10.38 -14.36 30.62
C THR A 153 -11.57 -14.72 29.72
N ILE A 154 -12.51 -13.81 29.50
CA ILE A 154 -13.65 -13.99 28.59
C ILE A 154 -13.39 -13.41 27.19
N GLY A 155 -12.17 -12.94 26.90
CA GLY A 155 -11.76 -12.40 25.60
C GLY A 155 -12.12 -10.93 25.35
N GLY A 156 -12.69 -10.23 26.34
CA GLY A 156 -12.89 -8.79 26.30
C GLY A 156 -11.56 -8.03 26.36
N SER A 157 -11.45 -6.95 25.60
CA SER A 157 -10.25 -6.11 25.50
C SER A 157 -10.59 -4.66 25.83
N PHE A 158 -9.82 -4.08 26.74
CA PHE A 158 -9.95 -2.70 27.19
C PHE A 158 -8.61 -2.02 27.07
N TRP A 159 -8.56 -0.72 26.79
CA TRP A 159 -7.28 -0.03 26.67
C TRP A 159 -7.33 1.39 27.25
N ALA A 160 -6.19 1.87 27.70
CA ALA A 160 -6.05 3.20 28.27
C ALA A 160 -4.61 3.71 28.13
N TYR A 161 -4.42 5.00 28.31
CA TYR A 161 -3.12 5.66 28.38
C TYR A 161 -2.63 5.68 29.82
N LEU A 162 -1.34 5.42 30.03
CA LEU A 162 -0.73 5.44 31.35
C LEU A 162 -0.30 6.85 31.72
N GLY A 163 -0.74 7.31 32.89
CA GLY A 163 -0.24 8.54 33.51
C GLY A 163 0.61 8.25 34.73
N ALA A 164 0.61 9.17 35.70
CA ALA A 164 1.47 9.08 36.88
C ALA A 164 1.24 7.77 37.68
N TYR A 165 2.34 7.16 38.12
CA TYR A 165 2.33 6.05 39.06
C TYR A 165 2.38 6.54 40.51
N SER A 166 1.78 5.79 41.42
CA SER A 166 1.86 6.05 42.87
C SER A 166 3.13 5.42 43.43
N THR A 167 4.02 6.23 44.00
CA THR A 167 5.31 5.81 44.62
C THR A 167 5.17 5.21 46.01
N THR A 168 3.98 4.77 46.42
CA THR A 168 3.82 4.09 47.71
C THR A 168 4.64 2.82 47.70
N THR A 169 5.74 2.80 48.48
CA THR A 169 6.87 1.85 48.61
C THR A 169 6.54 0.36 48.82
N ASN A 170 5.42 -0.14 48.30
CA ASN A 170 4.98 -1.52 48.43
C ASN A 170 5.02 -2.20 47.07
N ALA A 171 5.14 -3.53 47.05
CA ALA A 171 5.22 -4.35 45.84
C ALA A 171 4.04 -4.25 44.84
N ASN A 172 3.04 -3.40 45.11
CA ASN A 172 1.82 -3.29 44.31
C ASN A 172 1.70 -1.87 43.73
N ASP A 173 2.52 -1.58 42.73
CA ASP A 173 2.48 -0.28 42.08
C ASP A 173 1.13 -0.08 41.38
N THR A 174 0.58 1.11 41.57
CA THR A 174 -0.69 1.54 40.96
C THR A 174 -0.39 2.66 39.99
N VAL A 175 -0.87 2.52 38.76
CA VAL A 175 -0.74 3.54 37.71
C VAL A 175 -2.12 4.10 37.36
N ALA A 176 -2.20 5.42 37.22
CA ALA A 176 -3.41 6.08 36.74
C ALA A 176 -3.61 5.80 35.25
N VAL A 177 -4.87 5.59 34.84
CA VAL A 177 -5.23 5.32 33.45
C VAL A 177 -6.18 6.37 32.89
N TYR A 178 -6.00 6.68 31.61
CA TYR A 178 -6.69 7.76 30.91
C TYR A 178 -7.28 7.28 29.59
N SER A 179 -8.45 7.83 29.24
CA SER A 179 -9.13 7.52 27.99
C SER A 179 -8.54 8.29 26.79
N ASP A 180 -7.79 9.36 27.05
CA ASP A 180 -7.18 10.23 26.06
C ASP A 180 -5.66 10.37 26.25
N LYS A 181 -4.95 10.60 25.14
CA LYS A 181 -3.48 10.70 25.13
C LYS A 181 -2.97 11.95 25.86
N SER A 182 -3.76 13.02 25.89
CA SER A 182 -3.45 14.25 26.64
C SER A 182 -3.61 14.12 28.16
N LEU A 183 -3.97 12.92 28.67
CA LEU A 183 -4.13 12.65 30.10
C LEU A 183 -5.15 13.59 30.79
N SER A 184 -6.16 14.06 30.05
CA SER A 184 -7.16 15.02 30.53
C SER A 184 -8.43 14.35 31.06
N SER A 185 -8.68 13.10 30.68
CA SER A 185 -9.87 12.32 31.00
C SER A 185 -9.51 10.94 31.52
N THR A 186 -9.57 10.76 32.83
CA THR A 186 -9.31 9.47 33.47
C THR A 186 -10.32 8.41 33.02
N GLY A 187 -9.86 7.20 32.74
CA GLY A 187 -10.76 6.11 32.36
C GLY A 187 -10.15 5.09 31.41
N TRP A 188 -10.98 4.13 31.04
CA TRP A 188 -10.69 3.10 30.05
C TRP A 188 -11.54 3.30 28.80
N ASN A 189 -10.95 3.05 27.63
CA ASN A 189 -11.68 2.91 26.38
C ASN A 189 -12.24 1.50 26.26
N GLY A 190 -13.50 1.41 25.83
CA GLY A 190 -14.28 0.16 25.85
C GLY A 190 -15.04 -0.08 27.17
N GLY A 191 -15.05 0.91 28.07
CA GLY A 191 -15.67 0.81 29.41
C GLY A 191 -14.71 0.28 30.46
N THR A 192 -15.14 0.28 31.73
CA THR A 192 -14.32 -0.26 32.82
C THR A 192 -14.09 -1.76 32.60
N PRO A 193 -12.83 -2.25 32.67
CA PRO A 193 -12.55 -3.67 32.54
C PRO A 193 -13.38 -4.46 33.55
N SER A 194 -14.09 -5.46 33.05
CA SER A 194 -14.87 -6.39 33.87
C SER A 194 -14.33 -7.81 33.71
N GLY A 195 -14.55 -8.65 34.72
CA GLY A 195 -13.99 -9.99 34.79
C GLY A 195 -12.53 -10.02 35.26
N THR A 196 -11.94 -11.22 35.25
CA THR A 196 -10.54 -11.42 35.65
C THR A 196 -9.63 -11.08 34.47
N ALA A 197 -8.71 -10.14 34.67
CA ALA A 197 -7.67 -9.84 33.68
C ALA A 197 -6.76 -11.07 33.47
N SER A 198 -6.47 -11.41 32.21
CA SER A 198 -5.67 -12.57 31.80
C SER A 198 -4.22 -12.17 31.46
N TYR A 199 -4.04 -11.02 30.81
CA TYR A 199 -2.75 -10.37 30.56
C TYR A 199 -2.96 -8.91 30.17
N TYR A 200 -1.88 -8.13 30.18
CA TYR A 200 -1.86 -6.82 29.54
C TYR A 200 -0.66 -6.66 28.62
N LYS A 201 -0.81 -5.75 27.67
CA LYS A 201 0.19 -5.37 26.68
C LYS A 201 0.47 -3.87 26.80
N ILE A 202 1.75 -3.50 26.75
CA ILE A 202 2.18 -2.10 26.77
C ILE A 202 2.76 -1.73 25.43
N GLU A 203 2.32 -0.60 24.91
CA GLU A 203 2.73 -0.05 23.62
C GLU A 203 3.26 1.37 23.84
N ASN A 204 4.44 1.68 23.32
CA ASN A 204 4.89 3.06 23.22
C ASN A 204 4.01 3.79 22.20
N VAL A 205 3.42 4.91 22.60
CA VAL A 205 2.52 5.76 21.79
C VAL A 205 3.04 7.19 21.68
N SER A 206 4.32 7.40 21.98
CA SER A 206 4.98 8.67 21.74
C SER A 206 4.79 9.11 20.30
N SER A 207 4.56 10.40 20.11
CA SER A 207 4.60 11.03 18.80
C SER A 207 5.79 11.97 18.76
N GLN A 208 6.28 12.25 17.56
CA GLN A 208 7.34 13.23 17.39
C GLN A 208 7.11 14.06 16.14
N ARG A 209 7.68 15.26 16.10
CA ARG A 209 7.40 16.19 14.99
C ARG A 209 7.80 15.63 13.63
N VAL A 210 8.97 15.00 13.55
CA VAL A 210 9.46 14.33 12.32
C VAL A 210 9.65 12.85 12.67
N PRO A 211 8.90 11.92 12.07
CA PRO A 211 9.08 10.48 12.29
C PRO A 211 10.52 10.04 12.00
N SER A 212 10.99 9.02 12.71
CA SER A 212 12.38 8.54 12.59
C SER A 212 12.47 7.51 11.49
N TYR A 213 11.44 6.68 11.41
CA TYR A 213 11.36 5.57 10.48
C TYR A 213 10.00 5.57 9.78
N PHE A 214 9.95 4.83 8.69
CA PHE A 214 8.70 4.42 8.09
C PHE A 214 8.80 2.97 7.63
N THR A 215 7.65 2.36 7.44
CA THR A 215 7.55 1.07 6.77
C THR A 215 6.36 1.05 5.82
N ILE A 216 6.29 0.01 5.00
CA ILE A 216 5.18 -0.22 4.07
C ILE A 216 4.63 -1.59 4.36
N ARG A 217 3.31 -1.69 4.50
CA ARG A 217 2.60 -2.94 4.73
C ARG A 217 1.30 -2.97 3.95
N ASP A 218 0.69 -4.15 3.86
CA ASP A 218 -0.67 -4.29 3.37
C ASP A 218 -1.63 -3.52 4.29
N ARG A 219 -2.52 -2.75 3.69
CA ARG A 219 -3.59 -2.05 4.41
C ARG A 219 -4.45 -3.09 5.15
N GLN A 220 -4.59 -2.91 6.46
CA GLN A 220 -5.29 -3.88 7.31
C GLN A 220 -6.81 -3.83 7.16
N SER A 221 -7.37 -2.69 6.73
CA SER A 221 -8.80 -2.56 6.44
C SER A 221 -9.09 -3.04 5.03
N LEU A 222 -10.10 -3.90 4.89
CA LEU A 222 -10.64 -4.29 3.60
C LEU A 222 -11.28 -3.08 2.91
N TYR A 223 -11.11 -3.01 1.59
CA TYR A 223 -11.85 -2.05 0.78
C TYR A 223 -13.31 -2.47 0.68
N THR A 224 -14.20 -1.53 0.96
CA THR A 224 -15.62 -1.69 0.65
C THR A 224 -15.78 -1.90 -0.85
N GLN A 225 -16.57 -2.89 -1.23
CA GLN A 225 -16.97 -3.07 -2.62
C GLN A 225 -17.77 -1.86 -3.08
N ILE A 226 -17.49 -1.38 -4.28
CA ILE A 226 -18.25 -0.30 -4.90
C ILE A 226 -19.37 -0.95 -5.70
N THR A 227 -20.61 -0.63 -5.38
CA THR A 227 -21.79 -1.20 -6.05
C THR A 227 -22.66 -0.09 -6.59
N GLY A 228 -23.24 -0.28 -7.76
CA GLY A 228 -24.12 0.72 -8.34
C GLY A 228 -24.88 0.21 -9.55
N THR A 229 -25.46 1.14 -10.30
CA THR A 229 -26.24 0.85 -11.49
C THR A 229 -25.87 1.81 -12.61
N ALA A 230 -25.51 1.27 -13.77
CA ALA A 230 -25.23 2.08 -14.95
C ALA A 230 -26.46 2.93 -15.33
N THR A 231 -26.28 4.25 -15.47
CA THR A 231 -27.36 5.20 -15.77
C THR A 231 -27.47 5.53 -17.25
N SER A 232 -26.53 5.07 -18.08
CA SER A 232 -26.56 5.25 -19.53
C SER A 232 -25.89 4.08 -20.24
N THR A 233 -26.30 3.83 -21.49
CA THR A 233 -25.64 2.85 -22.36
C THR A 233 -24.20 3.28 -22.67
N GLY A 234 -23.25 2.37 -22.47
CA GLY A 234 -21.84 2.51 -22.83
C GLY A 234 -21.41 1.38 -23.76
N ALA A 235 -21.62 1.56 -25.07
CA ALA A 235 -21.30 0.54 -26.07
C ALA A 235 -19.81 0.20 -26.10
N ALA A 236 -19.48 -1.08 -26.26
CA ALA A 236 -18.11 -1.53 -26.41
C ALA A 236 -17.53 -1.12 -27.77
N THR A 237 -16.45 -0.33 -27.76
CA THR A 237 -15.72 0.08 -28.97
C THR A 237 -14.23 -0.18 -28.77
N GLY A 238 -13.63 -1.05 -29.59
CA GLY A 238 -12.21 -1.41 -29.47
C GLY A 238 -11.86 -2.06 -28.13
N GLY A 239 -12.80 -2.79 -27.53
CA GLY A 239 -12.62 -3.44 -26.22
C GLY A 239 -12.78 -2.51 -25.01
N GLU A 240 -13.19 -1.24 -25.20
CA GLU A 240 -13.51 -0.32 -24.11
C GLU A 240 -14.99 0.02 -24.10
N CYS A 241 -15.57 0.12 -22.91
CA CYS A 241 -16.88 0.71 -22.67
C CYS A 241 -16.80 1.72 -21.51
N THR A 242 -17.76 2.65 -21.45
CA THR A 242 -17.83 3.64 -20.36
C THR A 242 -18.96 3.26 -19.42
N LEU A 243 -18.62 2.97 -18.17
CA LEU A 243 -19.56 2.87 -17.08
C LEU A 243 -19.90 4.29 -16.62
N THR A 244 -21.15 4.71 -16.78
CA THR A 244 -21.66 5.96 -16.24
C THR A 244 -22.63 5.63 -15.11
N ASP A 245 -22.42 6.16 -13.92
CA ASP A 245 -23.38 6.14 -12.81
C ASP A 245 -23.43 7.54 -12.21
N THR A 246 -24.56 8.24 -12.37
CA THR A 246 -24.70 9.63 -11.92
C THR A 246 -24.79 9.77 -10.40
N SER A 247 -24.99 8.66 -9.68
CA SER A 247 -25.00 8.61 -8.22
C SER A 247 -23.66 8.21 -7.61
N ALA A 248 -22.77 7.61 -8.40
CA ALA A 248 -21.46 7.17 -7.96
C ALA A 248 -20.48 8.34 -7.73
N THR A 249 -19.47 8.07 -6.93
CA THR A 249 -18.40 9.02 -6.55
C THR A 249 -17.03 8.35 -6.64
N PHE A 250 -16.72 7.86 -7.85
CA PHE A 250 -15.55 7.03 -8.14
C PHE A 250 -14.21 7.66 -7.71
N ILE A 251 -14.07 8.99 -7.70
CA ILE A 251 -12.82 9.67 -7.32
C ILE A 251 -12.87 10.08 -5.85
N THR A 252 -13.98 10.69 -5.42
CA THR A 252 -14.04 11.44 -4.16
C THR A 252 -14.32 10.60 -2.92
N SER A 253 -15.09 9.51 -3.03
CA SER A 253 -15.47 8.71 -1.85
C SER A 253 -15.31 7.20 -2.02
N GLU A 254 -15.51 6.70 -3.24
CA GLU A 254 -15.39 5.27 -3.53
C GLU A 254 -13.96 4.87 -3.89
N PHE A 255 -13.15 5.83 -4.36
CA PHE A 255 -11.74 5.65 -4.71
C PHE A 255 -11.48 4.47 -5.66
N ALA A 256 -12.29 4.35 -6.71
CA ALA A 256 -12.01 3.45 -7.82
C ALA A 256 -10.73 3.88 -8.53
N ASN A 257 -9.93 2.91 -8.98
CA ASN A 257 -8.65 3.16 -9.62
C ASN A 257 -8.43 2.22 -10.81
N PRO A 258 -7.57 2.61 -11.77
CA PRO A 258 -7.09 1.70 -12.81
C PRO A 258 -6.52 0.41 -12.19
N GLY A 259 -6.94 -0.73 -12.74
CA GLY A 259 -6.54 -2.05 -12.25
C GLY A 259 -7.51 -2.70 -11.27
N ASP A 260 -8.56 -1.99 -10.82
CA ASP A 260 -9.64 -2.61 -10.04
C ASP A 260 -10.48 -3.54 -10.92
N THR A 261 -10.96 -4.64 -10.35
CA THR A 261 -11.79 -5.61 -11.10
C THR A 261 -13.23 -5.11 -11.13
N VAL A 262 -13.87 -5.18 -12.30
CA VAL A 262 -15.29 -4.82 -12.45
C VAL A 262 -16.09 -6.03 -12.89
N HIS A 263 -17.30 -6.17 -12.35
CA HIS A 263 -18.27 -7.20 -12.68
C HIS A 263 -19.57 -6.52 -13.10
N ASN A 264 -20.03 -6.74 -14.33
CA ASN A 264 -21.41 -6.46 -14.72
C ASN A 264 -22.26 -7.65 -14.29
N THR A 265 -22.95 -7.49 -13.15
CA THR A 265 -23.74 -8.57 -12.55
C THR A 265 -25.03 -8.86 -13.30
N THR A 266 -25.44 -7.97 -14.21
CA THR A 266 -26.63 -8.17 -15.05
C THR A 266 -26.37 -9.14 -16.19
N ASP A 267 -25.26 -8.96 -16.94
CA ASP A 267 -24.98 -9.76 -18.15
C ASP A 267 -23.90 -10.83 -17.96
N GLY A 268 -23.29 -10.88 -16.77
CA GLY A 268 -22.26 -11.83 -16.37
C GLY A 268 -20.86 -11.50 -16.90
N SER A 269 -20.65 -10.33 -17.48
CA SER A 269 -19.31 -9.93 -17.95
C SER A 269 -18.40 -9.49 -16.81
N ASP A 270 -17.13 -9.86 -16.93
CA ASP A 270 -16.07 -9.46 -16.00
C ASP A 270 -15.02 -8.63 -16.72
N GLY A 271 -14.35 -7.76 -15.97
CA GLY A 271 -13.43 -6.83 -16.58
C GLY A 271 -12.49 -6.14 -15.62
N MET A 272 -11.92 -5.05 -16.12
CA MET A 272 -11.03 -4.20 -15.35
C MET A 272 -11.28 -2.73 -15.65
N VAL A 273 -11.14 -1.90 -14.61
CA VAL A 273 -11.09 -0.44 -14.72
C VAL A 273 -9.80 -0.03 -15.42
N LEU A 274 -9.91 0.71 -16.52
CA LEU A 274 -8.77 1.21 -17.30
C LEU A 274 -8.38 2.63 -16.89
N SER A 275 -9.38 3.48 -16.66
CA SER A 275 -9.20 4.87 -16.22
C SER A 275 -10.49 5.42 -15.64
N ILE A 276 -10.40 6.31 -14.64
CA ILE A 276 -11.54 7.08 -14.16
C ILE A 276 -11.52 8.44 -14.87
N SER A 277 -12.59 8.75 -15.61
CA SER A 277 -12.70 10.01 -16.37
C SER A 277 -13.44 11.11 -15.61
N ALA A 278 -14.32 10.74 -14.68
CA ALA A 278 -15.05 11.63 -13.78
C ALA A 278 -15.52 10.85 -12.54
N ASP A 279 -16.01 11.53 -11.51
CA ASP A 279 -16.64 10.88 -10.34
C ASP A 279 -17.78 9.94 -10.74
N THR A 280 -18.48 10.23 -11.83
CA THR A 280 -19.63 9.48 -12.31
C THR A 280 -19.34 8.64 -13.56
N ALA A 281 -18.08 8.59 -14.01
CA ALA A 281 -17.72 7.89 -15.24
C ALA A 281 -16.35 7.19 -15.19
N ALA A 282 -16.37 5.87 -15.37
CA ALA A 282 -15.20 5.01 -15.46
C ALA A 282 -15.11 4.31 -16.83
N LYS A 283 -13.92 4.32 -17.44
CA LYS A 283 -13.65 3.48 -18.62
C LYS A 283 -13.21 2.10 -18.17
N VAL A 284 -13.84 1.09 -18.74
CA VAL A 284 -13.59 -0.32 -18.38
C VAL A 284 -13.47 -1.17 -19.65
N ALA A 285 -12.88 -2.35 -19.51
CA ALA A 285 -12.91 -3.40 -20.53
C ALA A 285 -13.61 -4.63 -19.95
N LEU A 286 -14.66 -5.13 -20.62
CA LEU A 286 -15.48 -6.26 -20.19
C LEU A 286 -15.31 -7.46 -21.14
N PHE A 287 -15.40 -8.67 -20.60
CA PHE A 287 -15.19 -9.93 -21.32
C PHE A 287 -16.06 -11.04 -20.72
N GLY A 288 -16.38 -12.04 -21.55
CA GLY A 288 -16.98 -13.31 -21.12
C GLY A 288 -18.47 -13.28 -20.79
N GLY A 289 -19.12 -12.12 -20.82
CA GLY A 289 -20.57 -12.00 -20.65
C GLY A 289 -21.33 -11.93 -21.98
N THR A 290 -22.63 -11.65 -21.86
CA THR A 290 -23.57 -11.69 -22.99
C THR A 290 -23.34 -10.55 -23.98
N ALA A 291 -23.14 -9.32 -23.50
CA ALA A 291 -22.98 -8.14 -24.35
C ALA A 291 -21.60 -7.47 -24.18
N ASN A 292 -20.93 -7.69 -23.04
CA ASN A 292 -19.59 -7.12 -22.72
C ASN A 292 -19.56 -5.59 -22.89
N ASP A 293 -20.68 -4.95 -22.63
CA ASP A 293 -20.88 -3.51 -22.65
C ASP A 293 -21.74 -3.09 -21.44
N TRP A 294 -22.14 -1.82 -21.41
CA TRP A 294 -23.09 -1.33 -20.41
C TRP A 294 -24.40 -0.98 -21.05
N THR A 295 -25.49 -1.52 -20.52
CA THR A 295 -26.86 -1.07 -20.77
C THR A 295 -27.36 -0.26 -19.57
N SER A 296 -28.25 0.71 -19.82
CA SER A 296 -28.92 1.42 -18.73
C SER A 296 -29.62 0.42 -17.81
N ALA A 297 -29.48 0.61 -16.50
CA ALA A 297 -29.93 -0.28 -15.43
C ALA A 297 -29.08 -1.54 -15.18
N ASP A 298 -27.93 -1.71 -15.84
CA ASP A 298 -27.00 -2.79 -15.49
C ASP A 298 -26.42 -2.57 -14.10
N ALA A 299 -26.54 -3.58 -13.23
CA ALA A 299 -25.96 -3.56 -11.90
C ALA A 299 -24.50 -3.99 -11.95
N TYR A 300 -23.65 -3.31 -11.19
CA TYR A 300 -22.22 -3.61 -11.18
C TYR A 300 -21.65 -3.73 -9.76
N VAL A 301 -20.52 -4.44 -9.69
CA VAL A 301 -19.63 -4.46 -8.53
C VAL A 301 -18.21 -4.18 -9.00
N ILE A 302 -17.56 -3.18 -8.42
CA ILE A 302 -16.12 -2.97 -8.57
C ILE A 302 -15.46 -3.43 -7.28
N GLN A 303 -14.51 -4.36 -7.41
CA GLN A 303 -13.69 -4.86 -6.33
C GLN A 303 -12.33 -4.14 -6.37
N PRO A 304 -12.05 -3.24 -5.41
CA PRO A 304 -10.75 -2.60 -5.35
C PRO A 304 -9.64 -3.63 -5.09
N GLN A 305 -8.51 -3.50 -5.78
CA GLN A 305 -7.33 -4.33 -5.45
C GLN A 305 -6.83 -4.05 -4.02
N GLY A 306 -6.06 -4.98 -3.45
CA GLY A 306 -5.26 -4.70 -2.25
C GLY A 306 -4.40 -3.44 -2.45
N ARG A 307 -4.28 -2.63 -1.41
CA ARG A 307 -3.42 -1.44 -1.41
C ARG A 307 -2.44 -1.55 -0.25
N LEU A 308 -1.30 -0.91 -0.45
CA LEU A 308 -0.32 -0.73 0.59
C LEU A 308 -0.61 0.56 1.36
N GLU A 309 -0.14 0.60 2.59
CA GLU A 309 -0.09 1.81 3.39
C GLU A 309 1.33 2.03 3.90
N ILE A 310 1.68 3.29 4.07
CA ILE A 310 2.87 3.70 4.78
C ILE A 310 2.52 3.88 6.25
N VAL A 311 3.38 3.36 7.12
CA VAL A 311 3.29 3.54 8.57
C VAL A 311 4.48 4.40 9.00
N LEU A 312 4.20 5.56 9.58
CA LEU A 312 5.20 6.48 10.12
C LEU A 312 5.45 6.16 11.59
N ASP A 313 6.71 6.02 11.97
CA ASP A 313 7.10 5.63 13.32
C ASP A 313 8.21 6.53 13.90
N PRO A 314 8.00 7.10 15.10
CA PRO A 314 6.72 7.32 15.76
C PRO A 314 5.79 8.20 14.90
N PRO A 315 4.48 8.24 15.16
CA PRO A 315 3.55 9.09 14.42
C PRO A 315 3.94 10.58 14.53
N PRO A 316 3.60 11.38 13.50
CA PRO A 316 3.84 12.82 13.53
C PRO A 316 3.04 13.48 14.66
N SER A 317 3.68 14.28 15.51
CA SER A 317 2.99 15.01 16.59
C SER A 317 2.29 16.28 16.12
N LYS A 318 2.44 16.65 14.84
CA LYS A 318 1.89 17.88 14.25
C LYS A 318 1.22 17.58 12.92
N SER A 319 0.08 18.24 12.68
CA SER A 319 -0.60 18.24 11.38
C SER A 319 0.02 19.25 10.40
N ASN A 320 -0.30 19.09 9.11
CA ASN A 320 0.07 19.99 8.01
C ASN A 320 1.53 19.93 7.52
N ASP A 321 2.33 18.99 8.01
CA ASP A 321 3.61 18.68 7.36
C ASP A 321 3.37 17.82 6.12
N ILE A 322 4.34 17.79 5.19
CA ILE A 322 4.18 17.08 3.91
C ILE A 322 5.12 15.89 3.86
N VAL A 323 4.55 14.69 3.68
CA VAL A 323 5.30 13.48 3.37
C VAL A 323 5.24 13.24 1.87
N ARG A 324 6.40 13.20 1.21
CA ARG A 324 6.52 12.91 -0.22
C ARG A 324 7.16 11.54 -0.43
N VAL A 325 6.42 10.68 -1.11
CA VAL A 325 6.84 9.33 -1.47
C VAL A 325 7.08 9.28 -2.98
N GLU A 326 8.32 9.06 -3.36
CA GLU A 326 8.71 8.78 -4.75
C GLU A 326 8.78 7.27 -4.94
N TYR A 327 8.04 6.75 -5.93
CA TYR A 327 7.85 5.31 -6.11
C TYR A 327 7.89 4.90 -7.57
N ILE A 328 8.12 3.61 -7.81
CA ILE A 328 7.97 3.00 -9.12
C ILE A 328 6.49 2.71 -9.33
N ALA A 329 5.93 3.33 -10.36
CA ALA A 329 4.50 3.26 -10.67
C ALA A 329 4.19 2.05 -11.55
N ARG A 330 3.02 1.48 -11.31
CA ARG A 330 2.42 0.43 -12.11
C ARG A 330 1.95 1.02 -13.44
N PRO A 331 2.19 0.36 -14.57
CA PRO A 331 1.55 0.77 -15.81
C PRO A 331 0.03 0.60 -15.70
N ASN A 332 -0.71 1.55 -16.28
CA ASN A 332 -2.15 1.38 -16.48
C ASN A 332 -2.42 0.08 -17.26
N PRO A 333 -3.49 -0.65 -16.92
CA PRO A 333 -3.84 -1.86 -17.64
C PRO A 333 -4.19 -1.54 -19.10
N VAL A 334 -3.68 -2.36 -20.02
CA VAL A 334 -4.03 -2.32 -21.44
C VAL A 334 -4.87 -3.55 -21.73
N TYR A 335 -6.19 -3.38 -21.70
CA TYR A 335 -7.19 -4.41 -22.00
C TYR A 335 -8.07 -4.00 -23.18
N SER A 336 -7.55 -3.13 -24.03
CA SER A 336 -8.26 -2.58 -25.19
C SER A 336 -7.36 -2.53 -26.40
N ASP A 337 -7.97 -2.50 -27.57
CA ASP A 337 -7.27 -2.46 -28.85
C ASP A 337 -6.37 -1.22 -28.98
N TYR A 338 -6.78 -0.11 -28.36
CA TYR A 338 -6.11 1.20 -28.48
C TYR A 338 -5.25 1.57 -27.26
N GLY A 339 -5.27 0.78 -26.19
CA GLY A 339 -4.46 1.03 -25.01
C GLY A 339 -2.97 0.91 -25.32
N ILE A 340 -2.14 1.76 -24.72
CA ILE A 340 -0.69 1.82 -24.99
C ILE A 340 0.08 1.91 -23.67
N TYR A 341 1.11 1.06 -23.54
CA TYR A 341 2.12 1.21 -22.47
C TYR A 341 3.10 2.34 -22.80
N ARG A 342 3.38 3.20 -21.82
CA ARG A 342 4.25 4.37 -21.95
C ARG A 342 5.71 4.08 -21.57
N PHE A 343 6.30 3.01 -22.12
CA PHE A 343 7.73 2.75 -21.91
C PHE A 343 8.59 3.54 -22.90
N ARG A 344 9.77 4.00 -22.43
CA ARG A 344 10.66 4.87 -23.21
C ARG A 344 11.38 4.13 -24.34
N GLN A 345 11.81 2.90 -24.09
CA GLN A 345 12.56 2.12 -25.08
C GLN A 345 11.66 1.45 -26.11
N SER A 346 12.14 1.43 -27.36
CA SER A 346 11.48 0.75 -28.47
C SER A 346 11.40 -0.77 -28.29
N ASN A 347 12.37 -1.38 -27.61
CA ASN A 347 12.40 -2.84 -27.36
C ASN A 347 11.60 -3.26 -26.10
N ALA A 348 11.12 -2.32 -25.28
CA ALA A 348 10.39 -2.65 -24.06
C ALA A 348 9.10 -3.41 -24.37
N MET A 349 8.38 -3.02 -25.43
CA MET A 349 7.17 -3.73 -25.86
C MET A 349 7.46 -5.17 -26.25
N GLU A 350 8.56 -5.41 -26.96
CA GLU A 350 8.97 -6.74 -27.40
C GLU A 350 9.37 -7.62 -26.20
N ALA A 351 10.03 -7.04 -25.20
CA ALA A 351 10.33 -7.73 -23.95
C ALA A 351 9.06 -8.13 -23.19
N VAL A 352 8.08 -7.21 -23.10
CA VAL A 352 6.77 -7.47 -22.49
C VAL A 352 6.03 -8.60 -23.19
N ILE A 353 5.97 -8.60 -24.52
CA ILE A 353 5.35 -9.68 -25.32
C ILE A 353 6.03 -11.02 -25.02
N LYS A 354 7.37 -11.06 -24.99
CA LYS A 354 8.12 -12.29 -24.74
C LYS A 354 7.93 -12.82 -23.33
N TYR A 355 7.81 -11.94 -22.33
CA TYR A 355 7.48 -12.36 -20.98
C TYR A 355 6.03 -12.88 -20.87
N ALA A 356 5.08 -12.26 -21.57
CA ALA A 356 3.71 -12.77 -21.63
C ALA A 356 3.65 -14.17 -22.30
N ALA A 357 4.41 -14.38 -23.38
CA ALA A 357 4.56 -15.69 -24.01
C ALA A 357 5.26 -16.71 -23.10
N TRP A 358 6.23 -16.28 -22.30
CA TRP A 358 6.86 -17.11 -21.27
C TRP A 358 5.84 -17.62 -20.23
N LEU A 359 4.92 -16.77 -19.76
CA LEU A 359 3.85 -17.17 -18.85
C LEU A 359 2.94 -18.27 -19.44
N TYR A 360 2.60 -18.16 -20.73
CA TYR A 360 1.86 -19.22 -21.44
C TYR A 360 2.64 -20.54 -21.51
N LYS A 361 3.91 -20.48 -21.90
CA LYS A 361 4.73 -21.68 -22.14
C LYS A 361 5.10 -22.42 -20.86
N TYR A 362 5.25 -21.70 -19.75
CA TYR A 362 5.40 -22.33 -18.43
C TYR A 362 4.14 -23.04 -17.97
N ARG A 363 2.96 -22.48 -18.27
CA ARG A 363 1.68 -23.14 -18.01
C ARG A 363 1.56 -24.46 -18.78
N ASP A 364 2.09 -24.51 -19.99
CA ASP A 364 2.06 -25.70 -20.86
C ASP A 364 3.22 -26.69 -20.62
N ALA A 365 4.06 -26.45 -19.60
CA ALA A 365 5.22 -27.27 -19.28
C ALA A 365 6.27 -27.38 -20.40
N GLU A 366 6.49 -26.31 -21.17
CA GLU A 366 7.58 -26.18 -22.17
C GLU A 366 8.71 -25.23 -21.68
N PRO A 367 9.44 -25.55 -20.60
CA PRO A 367 10.36 -24.62 -19.94
C PRO A 367 11.53 -24.20 -20.85
N ASN A 368 12.07 -25.12 -21.66
CA ASN A 368 13.23 -24.84 -22.52
C ASN A 368 12.97 -23.72 -23.55
N PHE A 369 11.73 -23.62 -24.05
CA PHE A 369 11.34 -22.54 -24.96
C PHE A 369 11.10 -21.26 -24.16
N GLY A 370 10.40 -21.36 -23.02
CA GLY A 370 10.17 -20.25 -22.10
C GLY A 370 11.47 -19.56 -21.66
N ASP A 371 12.48 -20.32 -21.23
CA ASP A 371 13.73 -19.78 -20.69
C ASP A 371 14.41 -18.79 -21.65
N LYS A 372 14.39 -19.09 -22.95
CA LYS A 372 14.95 -18.19 -23.98
C LYS A 372 14.21 -16.86 -24.05
N LEU A 373 12.88 -16.88 -23.90
CA LEU A 373 12.05 -15.68 -23.87
C LEU A 373 12.31 -14.85 -22.60
N TYR A 374 12.43 -15.51 -21.45
CA TYR A 374 12.75 -14.86 -20.19
C TYR A 374 14.15 -14.22 -20.21
N MET A 375 15.16 -14.90 -20.77
CA MET A 375 16.49 -14.33 -20.95
C MET A 375 16.47 -13.05 -21.78
N PHE A 376 15.66 -13.00 -22.85
CA PHE A 376 15.50 -11.78 -23.63
C PHE A 376 14.87 -10.65 -22.80
N PHE A 377 13.82 -10.95 -22.06
CA PHE A 377 13.17 -10.00 -21.15
C PHE A 377 14.16 -9.46 -20.11
N ASP A 378 14.92 -10.35 -19.46
CA ASP A 378 15.90 -9.97 -18.44
C ASP A 378 17.01 -9.07 -19.01
N ASN A 379 17.51 -9.38 -20.21
CA ASN A 379 18.48 -8.53 -20.89
C ASN A 379 17.92 -7.13 -21.21
N ALA A 380 16.66 -7.05 -21.68
CA ALA A 380 16.01 -5.76 -21.94
C ALA A 380 15.80 -4.95 -20.66
N VAL A 381 15.41 -5.60 -19.55
CA VAL A 381 15.30 -4.98 -18.23
C VAL A 381 16.65 -4.43 -17.77
N ARG A 382 17.73 -5.22 -17.88
CA ARG A 382 19.09 -4.77 -17.51
C ARG A 382 19.54 -3.59 -18.37
N GLN A 383 19.25 -3.62 -19.67
CA GLN A 383 19.57 -2.54 -20.59
C GLN A 383 18.82 -1.25 -20.22
N GLU A 384 17.52 -1.32 -19.94
CA GLU A 384 16.73 -0.15 -19.53
C GLU A 384 17.17 0.40 -18.17
N HIS A 385 17.35 -0.47 -17.18
CA HIS A 385 17.87 -0.06 -15.88
C HIS A 385 19.26 0.60 -16.00
N SER A 386 20.15 0.08 -16.84
CA SER A 386 21.45 0.68 -17.13
C SER A 386 21.36 2.00 -17.88
N ASN A 387 20.31 2.24 -18.67
CA ASN A 387 20.11 3.51 -19.38
C ASN A 387 19.54 4.61 -18.48
N LEU A 388 18.82 4.23 -17.41
CA LEU A 388 18.27 5.17 -16.42
C LEU A 388 19.32 5.60 -15.36
N ARG A 389 20.21 4.68 -14.94
CA ARG A 389 21.24 4.96 -13.92
C ARG A 389 22.22 6.12 -14.22
N PRO A 390 22.68 6.38 -15.45
CA PRO A 390 23.57 7.50 -15.74
C PRO A 390 22.97 8.87 -15.37
N PHE A 391 21.65 9.01 -15.45
CA PHE A 391 20.95 10.23 -15.04
C PHE A 391 20.89 10.37 -13.51
N VAL A 392 20.86 9.25 -12.79
CA VAL A 392 20.84 9.22 -11.31
C VAL A 392 22.24 9.40 -10.71
N LYS A 393 23.30 8.86 -11.34
CA LYS A 393 24.68 8.89 -10.82
C LYS A 393 25.54 10.08 -11.27
N ARG A 394 25.08 10.95 -12.19
CA ARG A 394 25.85 12.09 -12.74
C ARG A 394 26.04 13.29 -11.78
N ARG A 395 26.26 13.04 -10.49
CA ARG A 395 26.76 14.03 -9.51
C ARG A 395 28.22 13.79 -9.08
N GLY A 396 28.95 12.89 -9.73
CA GLY A 396 30.41 12.84 -9.64
C GLY A 396 31.05 13.66 -10.75
N PHE A 397 31.56 14.86 -10.44
CA PHE A 397 32.43 15.61 -11.36
C PHE A 397 33.64 14.75 -11.72
N THR A 398 33.74 14.28 -12.96
CA THR A 398 34.94 13.61 -13.45
C THR A 398 35.88 14.69 -13.96
N VAL A 399 36.82 15.16 -13.13
CA VAL A 399 37.82 16.14 -13.55
C VAL A 399 38.87 15.39 -14.38
N ASN A 400 38.88 15.63 -15.68
CA ASN A 400 39.87 15.04 -16.58
C ASN A 400 41.17 15.86 -16.50
N PHE A 401 42.13 15.41 -15.69
CA PHE A 401 43.48 16.00 -15.63
C PHE A 401 44.28 15.62 -16.90
N LYS A 402 43.87 16.13 -18.06
CA LYS A 402 44.79 16.17 -19.20
C LYS A 402 45.85 17.23 -18.89
N LYS A 403 47.06 16.77 -18.57
CA LYS A 403 48.26 17.62 -18.48
C LYS A 403 48.41 18.34 -19.82
N ARG A 404 48.20 19.66 -19.84
CA ARG A 404 48.60 20.50 -20.98
C ARG A 404 50.10 20.28 -21.18
N ARG A 405 50.48 19.76 -22.35
CA ARG A 405 51.87 19.73 -22.80
C ARG A 405 52.28 21.12 -23.24
#